data_AF-A0A7C5BEH8-F1
#
_entry.id   AF-A0A7C5BEH8-F1
#
_cell.length_a   1.000
_cell.length_b   1.000
_cell.length_c   1.000
_cell.angle_alpha   90.00
_cell.angle_beta   90.00
_cell.angle_gamma   90.00
#
_symmetry.space_group_name_H-M   'P 1'
#
loop_
_entity.id
_entity.type
_entity.pdbx_description
1 polymer ?
#
loop_
_entity_poly.entity_id
_entity_poly.type
_entity_poly.pdbx_seq_one_letter_code
_entity_poly.pdbx_strand_id
1 'polypeptide(L)'
;MSEFDVVIGLEVHVQLKTKSKIFCSCSTEFESPPNTNICPICCGYPGVLPVLNKKALELAIRVAIALNCNINREIYFERKNYFYPDLPKNYQISQYKMPIGFDGFLELLNGKNIKIKRVHL
;
A
#
# COMPACT_ATOMS: atom_id res chain seq x y z
N MET A 1 30.99 25.95 -6.80
CA MET A 1 29.64 25.48 -6.41
C MET A 1 28.95 25.03 -7.69
N SER A 2 28.21 23.92 -7.69
CA SER A 2 27.47 23.51 -8.90
C SER A 2 26.35 24.52 -9.19
N GLU A 3 26.12 24.84 -10.46
CA GLU A 3 25.06 25.77 -10.90
C GLU A 3 23.64 25.18 -10.82
N PHE A 4 23.50 23.92 -10.36
CA PHE A 4 22.25 23.19 -10.34
C PHE A 4 21.92 22.67 -8.94
N ASP A 5 20.62 22.66 -8.64
CA ASP A 5 20.04 22.01 -7.47
C ASP A 5 19.51 20.61 -7.81
N VAL A 6 19.93 19.60 -7.05
CA VAL A 6 19.44 18.22 -7.22
C VAL A 6 18.19 18.02 -6.36
N VAL A 7 17.08 17.69 -7.00
CA VAL A 7 15.80 17.40 -6.34
C VAL A 7 15.44 15.93 -6.54
N ILE A 8 15.31 15.18 -5.44
CA ILE A 8 15.03 13.73 -5.44
C ILE A 8 13.70 13.47 -4.73
N GLY A 9 12.83 12.70 -5.37
CA GLY A 9 11.62 12.13 -4.78
C GLY A 9 11.66 10.61 -4.84
N LEU A 10 11.18 9.94 -3.79
CA LEU A 10 11.15 8.48 -3.70
C LEU A 10 9.71 7.98 -3.57
N GLU A 11 9.41 6.90 -4.27
CA GLU A 11 8.20 6.11 -4.09
C GLU A 11 8.58 4.76 -3.51
N VAL A 12 8.11 4.45 -2.30
CA VAL A 12 8.50 3.26 -1.57
C VAL A 12 7.28 2.38 -1.36
N HIS A 13 7.35 1.13 -1.84
CA HIS A 13 6.34 0.11 -1.57
C HIS A 13 6.85 -0.81 -0.45
N VAL A 14 6.03 -1.01 0.57
CA VAL A 14 6.37 -1.83 1.74
C VAL A 14 5.36 -2.95 1.88
N GLN A 15 5.84 -4.20 1.94
CA GLN A 15 4.98 -5.34 2.18
C GLN A 15 4.68 -5.50 3.67
N LEU A 16 3.41 -5.40 4.03
CA LEU A 16 2.97 -5.57 5.41
C LEU A 16 3.02 -7.06 5.82
N LYS A 17 3.67 -7.34 6.94
CA LYS A 17 3.80 -8.69 7.52
C LYS A 17 2.49 -9.16 8.16
N THR A 18 1.50 -9.43 7.32
CA THR A 18 0.21 -10.01 7.68
C THR A 18 0.25 -11.53 7.53
N LYS A 19 -0.78 -12.24 8.01
CA LYS A 19 -0.93 -13.69 7.80
C LYS A 19 -1.75 -14.02 6.55
N SER A 20 -2.66 -13.13 6.17
CA SER A 20 -3.55 -13.27 5.03
C SER A 20 -3.46 -12.05 4.11
N LYS A 21 -3.80 -12.23 2.83
CA LYS A 21 -3.78 -11.16 1.82
C LYS A 21 -4.71 -10.00 2.19
N ILE A 22 -4.54 -8.87 1.51
CA ILE A 22 -5.26 -7.63 1.80
C ILE A 22 -6.78 -7.72 1.55
N PHE A 23 -7.22 -8.52 0.58
CA PHE A 23 -8.63 -8.60 0.16
C PHE A 23 -9.25 -10.01 0.19
N CYS A 24 -8.53 -11.00 0.69
CA CYS A 24 -9.00 -12.38 0.84
C CYS A 24 -8.25 -13.12 1.97
N SER A 25 -8.65 -14.35 2.27
CA SER A 25 -8.10 -15.16 3.36
C SER A 25 -6.84 -15.97 3.01
N CYS A 26 -6.36 -15.93 1.75
CA CYS A 26 -5.16 -16.67 1.35
C CYS A 26 -3.91 -16.23 2.12
N SER A 27 -2.97 -17.15 2.34
CA SER A 27 -1.68 -16.88 2.97
C SER A 27 -0.82 -15.88 2.20
N THR A 28 0.05 -15.17 2.92
CA THR A 28 1.10 -14.26 2.40
C THR A 28 2.50 -14.85 2.54
N GLU A 29 2.64 -16.16 2.79
CA GLU A 29 3.93 -16.84 2.84
C GLU A 29 4.67 -16.80 1.50
N PHE A 30 5.98 -16.55 1.57
CA PHE A 30 6.84 -16.23 0.43
C PHE A 30 7.43 -17.45 -0.30
N GLU A 31 7.42 -18.63 0.33
CA GLU A 31 8.13 -19.82 -0.16
C GLU A 31 7.19 -20.95 -0.60
N SER A 32 5.94 -20.62 -0.92
CA SER A 32 4.99 -21.61 -1.43
C SER A 32 5.19 -21.83 -2.94
N PRO A 33 4.94 -23.06 -3.46
CA PRO A 33 5.03 -23.32 -4.89
C PRO A 33 4.11 -22.40 -5.73
N PRO A 34 4.36 -22.23 -7.03
CA PRO A 34 3.56 -21.37 -7.89
C PRO A 34 2.06 -21.66 -7.79
N ASN A 35 1.25 -20.61 -7.68
CA ASN A 35 -0.22 -20.69 -7.68
C ASN A 35 -0.83 -21.60 -6.58
N THR A 36 -0.18 -21.71 -5.41
CA THR A 36 -0.71 -22.47 -4.27
C THR A 36 -1.49 -21.62 -3.27
N ASN A 37 -1.02 -20.40 -3.00
CA ASN A 37 -1.68 -19.45 -2.10
C ASN A 37 -2.74 -18.60 -2.82
N ILE A 38 -3.67 -19.23 -3.54
CA ILE A 38 -4.65 -18.54 -4.38
C ILE A 38 -6.11 -18.88 -4.04
N CYS A 39 -7.03 -18.04 -4.51
CA CYS A 39 -8.47 -18.25 -4.44
C CYS A 39 -9.15 -17.44 -5.57
N PRO A 40 -10.45 -17.66 -5.82
CA PRO A 40 -11.20 -16.90 -6.83
C PRO A 40 -11.06 -15.38 -6.70
N ILE A 41 -11.02 -14.84 -5.47
CA ILE A 41 -10.94 -13.38 -5.23
C ILE A 41 -9.59 -12.81 -5.71
N CYS A 42 -8.47 -13.40 -5.29
CA CYS A 42 -7.16 -12.88 -5.68
C CYS A 42 -6.83 -13.19 -7.15
N CYS A 43 -7.43 -14.24 -7.72
CA CYS A 43 -7.35 -14.58 -9.14
C CYS A 43 -8.35 -13.84 -10.03
N GLY A 44 -9.19 -12.94 -9.49
CA GLY A 44 -10.09 -12.11 -10.29
C GLY A 44 -11.19 -12.87 -11.03
N TYR A 45 -11.68 -13.98 -10.48
CA TYR A 45 -12.76 -14.75 -11.09
C TYR A 45 -14.06 -13.94 -11.19
N PRO A 46 -14.96 -14.24 -12.14
CA PRO A 46 -16.26 -13.60 -12.22
C PRO A 46 -17.07 -13.76 -10.92
N GLY A 47 -17.74 -12.67 -10.49
CA GLY A 47 -18.64 -12.68 -9.33
C GLY A 47 -17.98 -12.53 -7.95
N VAL A 48 -16.66 -12.38 -7.87
CA VAL A 48 -15.94 -12.25 -6.59
C VAL A 48 -15.97 -10.82 -6.04
N LEU A 49 -15.90 -10.70 -4.71
CA LEU A 49 -15.85 -9.41 -4.01
C LEU A 49 -14.65 -9.35 -3.04
N PRO A 50 -13.96 -8.20 -2.93
CA PRO A 50 -12.85 -8.02 -2.00
C PRO A 50 -13.35 -7.80 -0.56
N VAL A 51 -12.64 -8.37 0.43
CA VAL A 51 -12.91 -8.15 1.86
C VAL A 51 -11.64 -7.63 2.54
N LEU A 52 -11.67 -6.40 3.03
CA LEU A 52 -10.50 -5.73 3.61
C LEU A 52 -9.96 -6.48 4.83
N ASN A 53 -8.65 -6.69 4.84
CA ASN A 53 -7.93 -7.24 5.97
C ASN A 53 -7.74 -6.18 7.08
N LYS A 54 -8.40 -6.40 8.23
CA LYS A 54 -8.30 -5.54 9.41
C LYS A 54 -6.85 -5.34 9.88
N LYS A 55 -6.01 -6.37 9.83
CA LYS A 55 -4.62 -6.27 10.28
C LYS A 55 -3.77 -5.44 9.32
N ALA A 56 -4.03 -5.54 8.01
CA ALA A 56 -3.36 -4.69 7.03
C ALA A 56 -3.66 -3.20 7.28
N LEU A 57 -4.94 -2.88 7.54
CA LEU A 57 -5.34 -1.52 7.91
C LEU A 57 -4.67 -1.02 9.19
N GLU A 58 -4.68 -1.84 10.25
CA GLU A 58 -4.02 -1.51 11.52
C GLU A 58 -2.52 -1.21 11.33
N LEU A 59 -1.81 -2.06 10.58
CA LEU A 59 -0.39 -1.87 10.31
C LEU A 59 -0.12 -0.62 9.46
N ALA A 60 -0.95 -0.35 8.44
CA ALA A 60 -0.81 0.85 7.62
C ALA A 60 -1.03 2.13 8.43
N ILE A 61 -2.02 2.16 9.32
CA ILE A 61 -2.23 3.28 10.25
C ILE A 61 -1.02 3.45 11.19
N ARG A 62 -0.47 2.35 11.72
CA ARG A 62 0.75 2.42 12.55
C ARG A 62 1.93 3.01 11.80
N VAL A 63 2.13 2.62 10.54
CA VAL A 63 3.18 3.20 9.68
C VAL A 63 2.94 4.70 9.47
N ALA A 64 1.71 5.11 9.18
CA ALA A 64 1.39 6.52 9.01
C ALA A 64 1.65 7.34 10.28
N ILE A 65 1.26 6.84 11.45
CA ILE A 65 1.56 7.48 12.75
C ILE A 65 3.08 7.55 13.00
N ALA A 66 3.81 6.46 12.74
CA ALA A 66 5.26 6.42 12.91
C ALA A 66 6.00 7.40 11.98
N LEU A 67 5.40 7.73 10.84
CA LEU A 67 5.89 8.73 9.88
C LEU A 67 5.30 10.13 10.14
N ASN A 68 4.74 10.37 11.33
CA ASN A 68 4.17 11.64 11.77
C ASN A 68 3.09 12.20 10.82
N CYS A 69 2.37 11.33 10.11
CA CYS A 69 1.30 11.76 9.20
C CYS A 69 0.03 12.15 9.95
N ASN A 70 -0.73 13.07 9.35
CA ASN A 70 -2.15 13.24 9.65
C ASN A 70 -2.94 12.02 9.15
N ILE A 71 -3.92 11.56 9.92
CA ILE A 71 -4.70 10.36 9.60
C ILE A 71 -6.10 10.75 9.11
N ASN A 72 -6.48 10.26 7.94
CA ASN A 72 -7.86 10.41 7.46
C ASN A 72 -8.82 9.53 8.26
N ARG A 73 -9.96 10.11 8.66
CA ARG A 73 -11.01 9.38 9.41
C ARG A 73 -11.91 8.54 8.52
N GLU A 74 -12.02 8.92 7.26
CA GLU A 74 -12.73 8.18 6.23
C GLU A 74 -11.73 7.56 5.25
N ILE A 75 -11.99 6.33 4.85
CA ILE A 75 -11.10 5.54 4.02
C ILE A 75 -11.89 5.05 2.83
N TYR A 76 -11.43 5.46 1.65
CA TYR A 76 -11.97 5.00 0.38
C TYR A 76 -10.90 4.20 -0.36
N PHE A 77 -11.34 3.12 -1.00
CA PHE A 77 -10.53 2.37 -1.95
C PHE A 77 -11.04 2.64 -3.36
N GLU A 78 -10.10 2.84 -4.28
CA GLU A 78 -10.33 3.19 -5.67
C GLU A 78 -9.66 2.15 -6.58
N ARG A 79 -10.14 2.05 -7.81
CA ARG A 79 -9.61 1.10 -8.80
C ARG A 79 -8.65 1.83 -9.73
N LYS A 80 -7.36 1.48 -9.66
CA LYS A 80 -6.34 1.89 -10.63
C LYS A 80 -6.35 0.90 -11.78
N ASN A 81 -7.02 1.26 -12.88
CA ASN A 81 -7.25 0.36 -14.02
C ASN A 81 -6.05 0.34 -14.98
N TYR A 82 -5.53 -0.84 -15.28
CA TYR A 82 -4.50 -1.08 -16.30
C TYR A 82 -4.42 -2.59 -16.60
N PHE A 83 -3.99 -2.94 -17.82
CA PHE A 83 -3.89 -4.32 -18.27
C PHE A 83 -2.47 -4.82 -18.11
N TYR A 84 -2.29 -5.89 -17.35
CA TYR A 84 -1.02 -6.59 -17.26
C TYR A 84 -1.24 -8.04 -16.79
N PRO A 85 -0.49 -9.04 -17.29
CA PRO A 85 -0.74 -10.45 -17.00
C PRO A 85 -0.68 -10.86 -15.51
N ASP A 86 0.07 -10.13 -14.67
CA ASP A 86 0.14 -10.39 -13.22
C ASP A 86 -1.02 -9.76 -12.42
N LEU A 87 -1.88 -8.97 -13.07
CA LEU A 87 -2.97 -8.23 -12.46
C LEU A 87 -4.32 -8.80 -12.92
N PRO A 88 -4.80 -9.89 -12.31
CA PRO A 88 -5.91 -10.68 -12.85
C PRO A 88 -7.25 -9.94 -12.95
N LYS A 89 -7.41 -8.83 -12.23
CA LYS A 89 -8.64 -8.01 -12.24
C LYS A 89 -8.61 -6.90 -13.29
N ASN A 90 -7.49 -6.66 -13.97
CA ASN A 90 -7.22 -5.47 -14.79
C ASN A 90 -7.39 -4.13 -14.03
N TYR A 91 -7.41 -4.20 -12.71
CA TYR A 91 -7.29 -3.06 -11.82
C TYR A 91 -6.65 -3.46 -10.50
N GLN A 92 -5.83 -2.57 -9.98
CA GLN A 92 -5.33 -2.63 -8.62
C GLN A 92 -6.30 -1.86 -7.71
N ILE A 93 -6.73 -2.49 -6.61
CA ILE A 93 -7.44 -1.77 -5.56
C ILE A 93 -6.39 -1.04 -4.74
N SER A 94 -6.47 0.28 -4.69
CA SER A 94 -5.55 1.13 -3.93
C SER A 94 -6.30 2.37 -3.42
N GLN A 95 -5.61 3.44 -3.06
CA GLN A 95 -6.19 4.72 -2.72
C GLN A 95 -5.50 5.82 -3.51
N TYR A 96 -6.27 6.76 -4.04
CA TYR A 96 -5.83 7.90 -4.82
C TYR A 96 -6.20 9.20 -4.10
N LYS A 97 -7.48 9.52 -3.91
CA LYS A 97 -7.90 10.82 -3.33
C LYS A 97 -7.69 10.90 -1.82
N MET A 98 -8.04 9.84 -1.09
CA MET A 98 -8.01 9.81 0.37
C MET A 98 -7.06 8.71 0.87
N PRO A 99 -5.74 8.99 0.96
CA PRO A 99 -4.78 8.06 1.54
C PRO A 99 -5.04 7.89 3.04
N ILE A 100 -4.55 6.82 3.66
CA ILE A 100 -4.61 6.63 5.11
C ILE A 100 -3.92 7.77 5.86
N GLY A 101 -2.69 8.10 5.43
CA GLY A 101 -1.87 9.15 6.01
C GLY A 101 -1.44 10.19 4.99
N PHE A 102 -1.33 11.45 5.39
CA PHE A 102 -0.84 12.55 4.55
C PHE A 102 -0.04 13.57 5.36
N ASP A 103 0.75 14.39 4.66
CA ASP A 103 1.53 15.50 5.22
C ASP A 103 2.36 15.13 6.47
N GLY A 104 3.08 14.01 6.40
CA GLY A 104 4.00 13.58 7.44
C GLY A 104 5.45 13.99 7.19
N PHE A 105 6.35 13.48 8.01
CA PHE A 105 7.79 13.65 7.83
C PHE A 105 8.59 12.52 8.50
N LEU A 106 9.75 12.25 7.93
CA LEU A 106 10.78 11.40 8.51
C LEU A 106 11.97 12.27 8.91
N GLU A 107 12.29 12.26 10.21
CA GLU A 107 13.48 12.91 10.74
C GLU A 107 14.69 11.98 10.56
N LEU A 108 15.75 12.50 9.93
CA LEU A 108 17.01 11.79 9.76
C LEU A 108 17.92 12.00 10.97
N LEU A 109 18.92 11.14 11.14
CA LEU A 109 19.89 11.21 12.25
C LEU A 109 20.65 12.55 12.32
N ASN A 110 20.70 13.31 11.22
CA ASN A 110 21.32 14.63 11.17
C ASN A 110 20.33 15.79 11.41
N GLY A 111 19.11 15.51 11.88
CA GLY A 111 18.06 16.49 12.18
C GLY A 111 17.32 17.04 10.95
N LYS A 112 17.64 16.56 9.74
CA LYS A 112 16.91 16.97 8.53
C LYS A 112 15.58 16.22 8.42
N ASN A 113 14.50 16.96 8.17
CA ASN A 113 13.20 16.38 7.89
C ASN A 113 12.99 16.16 6.39
N ILE A 114 12.61 14.94 6.02
CA ILE A 114 12.14 14.58 4.69
C ILE A 114 10.62 14.48 4.73
N LYS A 115 9.94 15.26 3.90
CA LYS A 115 8.47 15.28 3.84
C LYS A 115 7.94 13.94 3.32
N ILE A 116 6.90 13.43 3.98
CA ILE A 116 6.14 12.25 3.56
C ILE A 116 4.82 12.74 2.99
N LYS A 117 4.69 12.71 1.66
CA LYS A 117 3.50 13.21 0.97
C LYS A 117 2.24 12.41 1.34
N ARG A 118 2.34 11.08 1.37
CA ARG A 118 1.20 10.18 1.62
C ARG A 118 1.63 8.78 2.00
N VAL A 119 0.76 8.10 2.75
CA VAL A 119 0.79 6.66 3.04
C VAL A 119 -0.58 6.09 2.68
N HIS A 120 -0.63 5.10 1.79
CA HIS A 120 -1.87 4.49 1.34
C HIS A 120 -1.75 2.96 1.23
N LEU A 121 -2.91 2.30 1.19
CA LEU A 121 -3.05 0.87 0.90
C LEU A 121 -3.35 0.59 -0.58
#